data_AF-A0A9E4F1N9-F1
#
_entry.id   AF-A0A9E4F1N9-F1
#
_cell.length_a   1.000
_cell.length_b   1.000
_cell.length_c   1.000
_cell.angle_alpha   90.00
_cell.angle_beta   90.00
_cell.angle_gamma   90.00
#
_symmetry.space_group_name_H-M   'P 1'
#
loop_
_entity.id
_entity.type
_entity.pdbx_description
1 polymer ?
#
loop_
_entity_poly.entity_id
_entity_poly.type
_entity_poly.pdbx_seq_one_letter_code
_entity_poly.pdbx_strand_id
1 'polypeptide(L)'
;DRYPDNIAFTKHMEFGDVDRMFDEAHHVSELATSSSRQMHGSLEAHVSIAEWSQKGDVTVYNSSQCPSLSSQYFSKLLKIPEAQIRVVTNYVGGGFGGKATSKFNIDFLSIIAAKKLDLPVKFYYTREEEFLLGTHRTKQFHVWRIATDKDGMLLARDTQMVVENGGYSDYSPAVGGITAHMGGSIYNYKAYR
;
A
#
# COMPACT_ATOMS: atom_id res chain seq x y z
N ASP A 1 8.57 11.23 20.74
CA ASP A 1 10.03 11.45 20.69
C ASP A 1 10.69 11.00 19.39
N ARG A 2 10.49 9.76 18.88
CA ARG A 2 11.19 9.28 17.68
C ARG A 2 10.69 9.85 16.33
N TYR A 3 9.42 10.29 16.25
CA TYR A 3 8.81 10.89 15.06
C TYR A 3 7.91 12.07 15.50
N PRO A 4 8.47 13.27 15.72
CA PRO A 4 7.74 14.38 16.35
C PRO A 4 6.53 14.86 15.54
N ASP A 5 6.62 14.81 14.21
CA ASP A 5 5.58 15.37 13.33
C ASP A 5 4.63 14.31 12.74
N ASN A 6 4.87 13.02 13.03
CA ASN A 6 4.14 11.89 12.42
C ASN A 6 4.09 11.90 10.88
N ILE A 7 5.07 12.55 10.23
CA ILE A 7 5.22 12.56 8.78
C ILE A 7 6.09 11.37 8.36
N ALA A 8 5.45 10.34 7.80
CA ALA A 8 6.17 9.14 7.34
C ALA A 8 6.95 9.36 6.04
N PHE A 9 6.46 10.25 5.17
CA PHE A 9 7.04 10.49 3.85
C PHE A 9 6.55 11.83 3.29
N THR A 10 7.45 12.57 2.64
CA THR A 10 7.15 13.80 1.89
C THR A 10 7.72 13.67 0.48
N LYS A 11 6.97 14.13 -0.52
CA LYS A 11 7.40 14.15 -1.91
C LYS A 11 7.00 15.47 -2.55
N HIS A 12 7.96 16.14 -3.17
CA HIS A 12 7.75 17.29 -4.05
C HIS A 12 8.01 16.84 -5.48
N MET A 13 7.15 17.26 -6.41
CA MET A 13 7.36 17.06 -7.84
C MET A 13 7.01 18.33 -8.55
N GLU A 14 7.77 18.69 -9.57
CA GLU A 14 7.55 19.91 -10.32
C GLU A 14 8.04 19.74 -11.74
N PHE A 15 7.29 20.31 -12.68
CA PHE A 15 7.61 20.35 -14.10
C PHE A 15 7.14 21.67 -14.69
N GLY A 16 7.99 22.31 -15.50
CA GLY A 16 7.71 23.62 -16.09
C GLY A 16 7.75 24.76 -15.08
N ASP A 17 7.30 25.94 -15.52
CA ASP A 17 7.22 27.16 -14.70
C ASP A 17 5.76 27.35 -14.26
N VAL A 18 5.43 26.78 -13.09
CA VAL A 18 4.06 26.73 -12.59
C VAL A 18 3.55 28.13 -12.24
N ASP A 19 4.34 28.92 -11.52
CA ASP A 19 3.93 30.23 -11.05
C ASP A 19 3.64 31.18 -12.22
N ARG A 20 4.51 31.19 -13.25
CA ARG A 20 4.25 31.94 -14.49
C ARG A 20 2.96 31.51 -15.20
N MET A 21 2.68 30.21 -15.29
CA MET A 21 1.46 29.72 -15.95
C MET A 21 0.18 30.11 -15.18
N PHE A 22 0.27 30.28 -13.86
CA PHE A 22 -0.84 30.82 -13.07
C PHE A 22 -0.99 32.34 -13.24
N ASP A 23 0.11 33.08 -13.35
CA ASP A 23 0.09 34.53 -13.60
C ASP A 23 -0.48 34.88 -14.99
N GLU A 24 -0.20 34.05 -16.00
CA GLU A 24 -0.70 34.20 -17.38
C GLU A 24 -2.12 33.62 -17.58
N ALA A 25 -2.72 33.01 -16.55
CA ALA A 25 -3.98 32.30 -16.67
C ALA A 25 -5.15 33.24 -16.95
N HIS A 26 -6.05 32.83 -17.86
CA HIS A 26 -7.33 33.53 -18.03
C HIS A 26 -8.30 33.19 -16.89
N HIS A 27 -8.28 31.93 -16.44
CA HIS A 27 -9.10 31.46 -15.34
C HIS A 27 -8.33 30.50 -14.45
N VAL A 28 -8.59 30.58 -13.15
CA VAL A 28 -8.07 29.65 -12.15
C VAL A 28 -9.22 29.08 -11.35
N SER A 29 -9.31 27.75 -11.31
CA SER A 29 -10.27 27.04 -10.46
C SER A 29 -9.53 26.37 -9.30
N GLU A 30 -10.15 26.40 -8.12
CA GLU A 30 -9.68 25.68 -6.94
C GLU A 30 -10.74 24.67 -6.47
N LEU A 31 -10.30 23.47 -6.11
CA LEU A 31 -11.18 22.40 -5.64
C LEU A 31 -10.52 21.59 -4.52
N ALA A 32 -11.21 21.46 -3.39
CA ALA A 32 -10.86 20.52 -2.34
C ALA A 32 -11.65 19.21 -2.52
N THR A 33 -10.96 18.08 -2.51
CA THR A 33 -11.56 16.74 -2.64
C THR A 33 -10.99 15.78 -1.60
N SER A 34 -11.73 14.72 -1.30
CA SER A 34 -11.21 13.62 -0.48
C SER A 34 -11.77 12.28 -0.92
N SER A 35 -11.01 11.21 -0.66
CA SER A 35 -11.43 9.83 -0.85
C SER A 35 -11.47 9.12 0.49
N SER A 36 -12.46 8.23 0.70
CA SER A 36 -12.59 7.45 1.93
C SER A 36 -11.58 6.30 2.02
N ARG A 37 -11.41 5.76 3.24
CA ARG A 37 -10.79 4.45 3.42
C ARG A 37 -11.67 3.38 2.78
N GLN A 38 -11.06 2.39 2.13
CA GLN A 38 -11.80 1.32 1.48
C GLN A 38 -11.12 -0.03 1.69
N MET A 39 -11.88 -1.01 2.15
CA MET A 39 -11.44 -2.40 2.25
C MET A 39 -11.53 -3.09 0.88
N HIS A 40 -10.61 -4.02 0.65
CA HIS A 40 -10.52 -4.79 -0.60
C HIS A 40 -11.71 -5.71 -0.83
N GLY A 41 -12.28 -6.28 0.24
CA GLY A 41 -13.48 -7.11 0.16
C GLY A 41 -13.28 -8.44 -0.58
N SER A 42 -12.07 -9.03 -0.56
CA SER A 42 -11.85 -10.37 -1.12
C SER A 42 -12.77 -11.39 -0.47
N LEU A 43 -13.40 -12.28 -1.25
CA LEU A 43 -14.34 -13.28 -0.73
C LEU A 43 -13.66 -14.26 0.23
N GLU A 44 -12.41 -14.63 -0.06
CA GLU A 44 -11.55 -15.34 0.88
C GLU A 44 -10.81 -14.33 1.79
N ALA A 45 -10.97 -14.47 3.10
CA ALA A 45 -10.17 -13.75 4.10
C ALA A 45 -8.71 -14.26 4.11
N HIS A 46 -7.82 -13.58 4.82
CA HIS A 46 -6.45 -14.07 4.96
C HIS A 46 -6.41 -15.40 5.74
N VAL A 47 -5.57 -16.32 5.27
CA VAL A 47 -5.33 -17.63 5.87
C VAL A 47 -3.86 -17.98 5.72
N SER A 48 -3.30 -18.60 6.76
CA SER A 48 -1.95 -19.16 6.74
C SER A 48 -1.90 -20.47 7.50
N ILE A 49 -1.18 -21.43 6.95
CA ILE A 49 -0.82 -22.70 7.59
C ILE A 49 0.70 -22.80 7.59
N ALA A 50 1.31 -23.04 8.74
CA ALA A 50 2.74 -23.29 8.81
C ALA A 50 3.03 -24.66 9.42
N GLU A 51 4.05 -25.31 8.89
CA GLU A 51 4.55 -26.61 9.34
C GLU A 51 6.08 -26.58 9.33
N TRP A 52 6.67 -27.02 10.44
CA TRP A 52 8.11 -27.17 10.58
C TRP A 52 8.49 -28.64 10.42
N SER A 53 9.55 -28.89 9.66
CA SER A 53 10.19 -30.20 9.62
C SER A 53 11.11 -30.38 10.83
N GLN A 54 11.41 -31.64 11.16
CA GLN A 54 12.39 -32.00 12.19
C GLN A 54 13.81 -31.46 11.89
N LYS A 55 14.10 -31.10 10.63
CA LYS A 55 15.39 -30.51 10.22
C LYS A 55 15.46 -28.99 10.42
N GLY A 56 14.35 -28.36 10.81
CA GLY A 56 14.25 -26.91 10.97
C GLY A 56 13.86 -26.15 9.70
N ASP A 57 13.50 -26.83 8.61
CA ASP A 57 12.89 -26.19 7.44
C ASP A 57 11.41 -25.90 7.71
N VAL A 58 10.87 -24.80 7.18
CA VAL A 58 9.46 -24.41 7.33
C VAL A 58 8.75 -24.35 5.98
N THR A 59 7.55 -24.93 5.90
CA THR A 59 6.63 -24.74 4.78
C THR A 59 5.43 -23.91 5.24
N VAL A 60 5.09 -22.87 4.47
CA VAL A 60 3.97 -21.97 4.72
C VAL A 60 3.01 -22.01 3.54
N TYR A 61 1.76 -22.40 3.80
CA TYR A 61 0.67 -22.32 2.83
C TYR A 61 -0.19 -21.11 3.15
N ASN A 62 -0.26 -20.13 2.26
CA ASN A 62 -1.02 -18.90 2.53
C ASN A 62 -1.75 -18.36 1.30
N SER A 63 -2.62 -17.38 1.53
CA SER A 63 -3.37 -16.68 0.49
C SER A 63 -2.71 -15.36 0.10
N SER A 64 -1.45 -15.40 -0.37
CA SER A 64 -0.66 -14.21 -0.76
C SER A 64 -0.75 -13.87 -2.26
N GLN A 65 -0.59 -12.59 -2.63
CA GLN A 65 -0.38 -12.18 -4.04
C GLN A 65 1.11 -12.14 -4.42
N CYS A 66 2.01 -12.23 -3.45
CA CYS A 66 3.45 -12.03 -3.64
C CYS A 66 4.28 -13.09 -2.86
N PRO A 67 4.11 -14.41 -3.12
CA PRO A 67 4.73 -15.47 -2.32
C PRO A 67 6.26 -15.43 -2.29
N SER A 68 6.91 -14.96 -3.36
CA SER A 68 8.38 -14.82 -3.41
C SER A 68 8.89 -13.84 -2.36
N LEU A 69 8.23 -12.69 -2.18
CA LEU A 69 8.61 -11.68 -1.20
C LEU A 69 8.35 -12.16 0.24
N SER A 70 7.33 -12.99 0.47
CA SER A 70 7.04 -13.56 1.79
C SER A 70 8.23 -14.31 2.38
N SER A 71 8.89 -15.15 1.57
CA SER A 71 10.04 -15.94 2.02
C SER A 71 11.20 -15.08 2.54
N GLN A 72 11.47 -13.94 1.88
CA GLN A 72 12.50 -12.98 2.31
C GLN A 72 12.15 -12.33 3.66
N TYR A 73 10.88 -12.01 3.90
CA TYR A 73 10.44 -11.45 5.18
C TYR A 73 10.47 -12.50 6.29
N PHE A 74 10.07 -13.73 6.00
CA PHE A 74 10.14 -14.84 6.96
C PHE A 74 11.59 -15.16 7.32
N SER A 75 12.51 -15.16 6.35
CA SER A 75 13.94 -15.35 6.60
C SER A 75 14.49 -14.31 7.59
N LYS A 76 14.14 -13.04 7.41
CA LYS A 76 14.52 -11.96 8.33
C LYS A 76 13.94 -12.12 9.73
N LEU A 77 12.68 -12.53 9.83
CA LEU A 77 12.03 -12.78 11.13
C LEU A 77 12.69 -13.96 11.86
N LEU A 78 12.83 -15.09 11.17
CA LEU A 78 13.24 -16.37 11.75
C LEU A 78 14.75 -16.48 11.93
N LYS A 79 15.51 -15.61 11.24
CA LYS A 79 16.98 -15.65 11.17
C LYS A 79 17.50 -16.99 10.66
N ILE A 80 16.84 -17.54 9.63
CA ILE A 80 17.25 -18.76 8.90
C ILE A 80 17.41 -18.45 7.41
N PRO A 81 18.22 -19.22 6.66
CA PRO A 81 18.37 -19.05 5.22
C PRO A 81 17.02 -19.14 4.49
N GLU A 82 16.81 -18.29 3.48
CA GLU A 82 15.60 -18.32 2.63
C GLU A 82 15.38 -19.70 1.98
N ALA A 83 16.47 -20.42 1.66
CA ALA A 83 16.41 -21.80 1.14
C ALA A 83 15.76 -22.82 2.09
N GLN A 84 15.64 -22.51 3.39
CA GLN A 84 14.95 -23.34 4.39
C GLN A 84 13.47 -22.94 4.54
N ILE A 85 12.98 -22.00 3.72
CA ILE A 85 11.62 -21.47 3.78
C ILE A 85 10.93 -21.73 2.45
N ARG A 86 9.90 -22.56 2.49
CA ARG A 86 9.05 -22.82 1.33
C ARG A 86 7.71 -22.11 1.52
N VAL A 87 7.38 -21.18 0.63
CA VAL A 87 6.04 -20.57 0.58
C VAL A 87 5.26 -21.19 -0.57
N VAL A 88 4.07 -21.70 -0.28
CA VAL A 88 3.16 -22.31 -1.26
C VAL A 88 1.87 -21.51 -1.27
N THR A 89 1.60 -20.86 -2.39
CA THR A 89 0.33 -20.18 -2.63
C THR A 89 -0.32 -20.78 -3.86
N ASN A 90 -1.42 -21.51 -3.65
CA ASN A 90 -2.17 -22.16 -4.72
C ASN A 90 -3.27 -21.21 -5.22
N TYR A 91 -4.53 -21.57 -4.99
CA TYR A 91 -5.68 -20.75 -5.34
C TYR A 91 -5.88 -19.65 -4.30
N VAL A 92 -6.11 -18.42 -4.75
CA VAL A 92 -6.37 -17.25 -3.89
C VAL A 92 -7.74 -16.67 -4.24
N GLY A 93 -8.65 -16.63 -3.27
CA GLY A 93 -10.04 -16.17 -3.45
C GLY A 93 -10.19 -14.65 -3.48
N GLY A 94 -9.37 -14.00 -4.30
CA GLY A 94 -9.27 -12.54 -4.43
C GLY A 94 -8.30 -11.91 -3.42
N GLY A 95 -7.81 -10.71 -3.77
CA GLY A 95 -6.91 -9.93 -2.93
C GLY A 95 -6.93 -8.43 -3.24
N PHE A 96 -6.93 -8.05 -4.52
CA PHE A 96 -7.10 -6.66 -4.99
C PHE A 96 -6.07 -5.65 -4.43
N GLY A 97 -4.89 -6.14 -4.03
CA GLY A 97 -3.85 -5.35 -3.35
C GLY A 97 -3.76 -5.67 -1.86
N GLY A 98 -4.86 -6.14 -1.26
CA GLY A 98 -4.96 -6.46 0.16
C GLY A 98 -4.04 -7.56 0.62
N LYS A 99 -3.68 -8.48 -0.31
CA LYS A 99 -2.82 -9.65 -0.11
C LYS A 99 -1.41 -9.47 -0.70
N ALA A 100 -1.01 -8.26 -1.12
CA ALA A 100 0.24 -8.01 -1.84
C ALA A 100 1.46 -7.66 -0.95
N THR A 101 1.23 -7.39 0.34
CA THR A 101 2.25 -6.80 1.23
C THR A 101 3.22 -7.84 1.78
N SER A 102 2.86 -9.12 1.68
CA SER A 102 3.69 -10.28 2.08
C SER A 102 4.10 -10.29 3.56
N LYS A 103 3.53 -9.39 4.37
CA LYS A 103 3.84 -9.15 5.78
C LYS A 103 2.57 -9.26 6.62
N PHE A 104 1.75 -10.26 6.36
CA PHE A 104 0.52 -10.42 7.13
C PHE A 104 0.84 -11.00 8.50
N ASN A 105 0.29 -10.38 9.55
CA ASN A 105 0.48 -10.84 10.92
C ASN A 105 0.14 -12.33 11.05
N ILE A 106 -0.87 -12.80 10.32
CA ILE A 106 -1.31 -14.20 10.33
C ILE A 106 -0.24 -15.20 9.87
N ASP A 107 0.58 -14.82 8.88
CA ASP A 107 1.67 -15.67 8.40
C ASP A 107 2.68 -15.88 9.52
N PHE A 108 3.15 -14.77 10.12
CA PHE A 108 4.12 -14.81 11.21
C PHE A 108 3.59 -15.55 12.45
N LEU A 109 2.32 -15.34 12.81
CA LEU A 109 1.66 -16.02 13.92
C LEU A 109 1.61 -17.55 13.69
N SER A 110 1.22 -17.99 12.49
CA SER A 110 1.18 -19.42 12.15
C SER A 110 2.57 -20.06 12.26
N ILE A 111 3.60 -19.40 11.74
CA ILE A 111 4.98 -19.88 11.76
C ILE A 111 5.50 -20.02 13.19
N ILE A 112 5.32 -18.98 14.01
CA ILE A 112 5.80 -18.96 15.41
C ILE A 112 5.05 -20.00 16.25
N ALA A 113 3.73 -20.08 16.11
CA ALA A 113 2.92 -21.03 16.84
C ALA A 113 3.27 -22.47 16.47
N ALA A 114 3.41 -22.77 15.18
CA ALA A 114 3.78 -24.10 14.71
C ALA A 114 5.13 -24.56 15.29
N LYS A 115 6.12 -23.66 15.35
CA LYS A 115 7.43 -23.96 15.94
C LYS A 115 7.34 -24.24 17.45
N LYS A 116 6.53 -23.45 18.17
CA LYS A 116 6.38 -23.59 19.62
C LYS A 116 5.62 -24.84 20.03
N LEU A 117 4.64 -25.24 19.23
CA LEU A 117 3.79 -26.39 19.50
C LEU A 117 4.33 -27.69 18.91
N ASP A 118 5.33 -27.62 18.04
CA ASP A 118 5.85 -28.75 17.25
C ASP A 118 4.73 -29.48 16.47
N LEU A 119 3.79 -28.69 15.95
CA LEU A 119 2.62 -29.16 15.21
C LEU A 119 2.29 -28.19 14.06
N PRO A 120 1.69 -28.67 12.96
CA PRO A 120 1.13 -27.78 11.94
C PRO A 120 0.05 -26.86 12.55
N VAL A 121 0.13 -25.55 12.28
CA VAL A 121 -0.84 -24.57 12.79
C VAL A 121 -1.48 -23.80 11.65
N LYS A 122 -2.81 -23.77 11.65
CA LYS A 122 -3.63 -22.95 10.76
C LYS A 122 -4.20 -21.76 11.52
N PHE A 123 -4.02 -20.57 10.96
CA PHE A 123 -4.79 -19.37 11.30
C PHE A 123 -5.60 -18.91 10.10
N TYR A 124 -6.80 -18.41 10.36
CA TYR A 124 -7.60 -17.70 9.38
C TYR A 124 -8.26 -16.51 10.06
N TYR A 125 -8.45 -15.41 9.34
CA TYR A 125 -9.27 -14.32 9.83
C TYR A 125 -10.74 -14.62 9.62
N THR A 126 -11.54 -14.29 10.62
CA THR A 126 -12.95 -14.00 10.41
C THR A 126 -13.11 -12.78 9.51
N ARG A 127 -14.31 -12.58 8.94
CA ARG A 127 -14.57 -11.39 8.11
C ARG A 127 -14.39 -10.09 8.90
N GLU A 128 -14.73 -10.08 10.18
CA GLU A 128 -14.56 -8.92 11.05
C GLU A 128 -13.07 -8.61 11.27
N GLU A 129 -12.26 -9.63 11.61
CA GLU A 129 -10.81 -9.48 11.77
C GLU A 129 -10.15 -9.02 10.47
N GLU A 130 -10.61 -9.48 9.30
CA GLU A 130 -10.13 -9.02 8.01
C GLU A 130 -10.32 -7.50 7.83
N PHE A 131 -11.46 -6.96 8.28
CA PHE A 131 -11.73 -5.52 8.22
C PHE A 131 -10.94 -4.71 9.25
N LEU A 132 -10.63 -5.33 10.39
CA LEU A 132 -9.89 -4.67 11.47
C LEU A 132 -8.37 -4.68 11.25
N LEU A 133 -7.84 -5.80 10.76
CA LEU A 133 -6.40 -6.09 10.70
C LEU A 133 -5.85 -6.03 9.27
N GLY A 134 -6.71 -6.13 8.27
CA GLY A 134 -6.33 -6.11 6.87
C GLY A 134 -5.84 -4.74 6.41
N THR A 135 -5.08 -4.75 5.32
CA THR A 135 -4.69 -3.51 4.65
C THR A 135 -5.88 -2.91 3.90
N HIS A 136 -5.84 -1.61 3.67
CA HIS A 136 -6.92 -0.85 3.05
C HIS A 136 -6.38 0.28 2.19
N ARG A 137 -7.21 0.74 1.26
CA ARG A 137 -6.97 2.00 0.56
C ARG A 137 -6.91 3.13 1.59
N THR A 138 -5.86 3.93 1.52
CA THR A 138 -5.67 5.09 2.40
C THR A 138 -6.70 6.19 2.09
N LYS A 139 -7.15 6.89 3.13
CA LYS A 139 -7.91 8.13 2.96
C LYS A 139 -6.94 9.19 2.41
N GLN A 140 -7.38 9.95 1.42
CA GLN A 140 -6.57 11.00 0.83
C GLN A 140 -7.36 12.31 0.78
N PHE A 141 -6.66 13.41 0.98
CA PHE A 141 -7.19 14.76 0.86
C PHE A 141 -6.36 15.49 -0.18
N HIS A 142 -7.01 16.20 -1.08
CA HIS A 142 -6.37 16.93 -2.16
C HIS A 142 -6.93 18.33 -2.26
N VAL A 143 -6.05 19.31 -2.41
CA VAL A 143 -6.39 20.67 -2.83
C VAL A 143 -5.78 20.85 -4.21
N TRP A 144 -6.64 21.05 -5.20
CA TRP A 144 -6.27 21.22 -6.60
C TRP A 144 -6.43 22.67 -6.99
N ARG A 145 -5.42 23.24 -7.64
CA ARG A 145 -5.52 24.50 -8.37
C ARG A 145 -5.24 24.21 -9.84
N ILE A 146 -6.12 24.64 -10.74
CA ILE A 146 -6.01 24.41 -12.18
C ILE A 146 -6.14 25.73 -12.90
N ALA A 147 -5.15 26.04 -13.75
CA ALA A 147 -5.11 27.23 -14.59
C ALA A 147 -5.47 26.88 -16.04
N THR A 148 -6.32 27.69 -16.66
CA THR A 148 -6.68 27.59 -18.08
C THR A 148 -6.51 28.92 -18.81
N ASP A 149 -6.28 28.85 -20.12
CA ASP A 149 -6.36 30.01 -21.00
C ASP A 149 -7.82 30.32 -21.40
N LYS A 150 -7.98 31.39 -22.19
CA LYS A 150 -9.29 31.88 -22.66
C LYS A 150 -10.07 30.87 -23.52
N ASP A 151 -9.36 29.92 -24.12
CA ASP A 151 -9.91 28.89 -25.00
C ASP A 151 -10.18 27.59 -24.23
N GLY A 152 -9.92 27.58 -22.92
CA GLY A 152 -10.14 26.44 -22.02
C GLY A 152 -8.99 25.42 -21.99
N MET A 153 -7.84 25.74 -22.59
CA MET A 153 -6.69 24.82 -22.58
C MET A 153 -6.00 24.85 -21.23
N LEU A 154 -5.59 23.68 -20.76
CA LEU A 154 -4.92 23.49 -19.47
C LEU A 154 -3.49 24.04 -19.53
N LEU A 155 -3.19 25.02 -18.68
CA LEU A 155 -1.86 25.62 -18.56
C LEU A 155 -1.07 24.96 -17.44
N ALA A 156 -1.59 25.03 -16.21
CA ALA A 156 -0.92 24.48 -15.05
C ALA A 156 -1.85 23.83 -14.03
N ARG A 157 -1.26 22.96 -13.21
CA ARG A 157 -1.89 22.33 -12.06
C ARG A 157 -0.96 22.43 -10.86
N ASP A 158 -1.48 22.84 -9.71
CA ASP A 158 -0.76 22.84 -8.44
C ASP A 158 -1.58 22.05 -7.43
N THR A 159 -1.04 20.93 -6.94
CA THR A 159 -1.76 19.97 -6.09
C THR A 159 -1.06 19.74 -4.77
N GLN A 160 -1.74 20.05 -3.68
CA GLN A 160 -1.33 19.60 -2.36
C GLN A 160 -2.13 18.36 -1.97
N MET A 161 -1.46 17.34 -1.44
CA MET A 161 -2.13 16.16 -0.92
C MET A 161 -1.63 15.74 0.45
N VAL A 162 -2.55 15.15 1.21
CA VAL A 162 -2.26 14.45 2.47
C VAL A 162 -2.81 13.04 2.37
N VAL A 163 -1.96 12.05 2.67
CA VAL A 163 -2.33 10.63 2.70
C VAL A 163 -2.34 10.13 4.14
N GLU A 164 -3.49 9.69 4.61
CA GLU A 164 -3.67 9.13 5.95
C GLU A 164 -3.29 7.64 5.94
N ASN A 165 -2.06 7.31 6.36
CA ASN A 165 -1.50 5.95 6.21
C ASN A 165 -1.89 4.96 7.32
N GLY A 166 -2.41 5.43 8.46
CA GLY A 166 -2.72 4.59 9.61
C GLY A 166 -1.52 4.35 10.54
N GLY A 167 -1.50 3.22 11.26
CA GLY A 167 -0.46 2.94 12.26
C GLY A 167 0.88 2.45 11.69
N TYR A 168 0.90 2.04 10.42
CA TYR A 168 2.08 1.50 9.74
C TYR A 168 2.12 2.01 8.29
N SER A 169 3.32 2.32 7.79
CA SER A 169 3.44 2.94 6.47
C SER A 169 3.09 2.00 5.31
N ASP A 170 3.47 0.73 5.40
CA ASP A 170 3.27 -0.30 4.37
C ASP A 170 3.50 0.26 2.93
N TYR A 171 2.55 0.06 2.01
CA TYR A 171 2.62 0.63 0.65
C TYR A 171 2.20 2.11 0.54
N SER A 172 1.77 2.76 1.63
CA SER A 172 1.23 4.13 1.57
C SER A 172 2.18 5.15 0.90
N PRO A 173 3.51 5.16 1.16
CA PRO A 173 4.42 6.05 0.46
C PRO A 173 4.44 5.85 -1.06
N ALA A 174 4.40 4.58 -1.51
CA ALA A 174 4.35 4.26 -2.93
C ALA A 174 3.01 4.69 -3.55
N VAL A 175 1.89 4.43 -2.86
CA VAL A 175 0.55 4.84 -3.28
C VAL A 175 0.45 6.37 -3.42
N GLY A 176 0.88 7.12 -2.41
CA GLY A 176 0.90 8.59 -2.47
C GLY A 176 1.79 9.11 -3.59
N GLY A 177 2.95 8.48 -3.80
CA GLY A 177 3.86 8.81 -4.90
C GLY A 177 3.24 8.60 -6.28
N ILE A 178 2.42 7.55 -6.45
CA ILE A 178 1.68 7.27 -7.69
C ILE A 178 0.52 8.26 -7.86
N THR A 179 -0.26 8.55 -6.81
CA THR A 179 -1.34 9.55 -6.89
C THR A 179 -0.82 10.89 -7.41
N ALA A 180 0.31 11.33 -6.87
CA ALA A 180 0.95 12.58 -7.28
C ALA A 180 1.30 12.60 -8.77
N HIS A 181 1.79 11.47 -9.29
CA HIS A 181 2.25 11.37 -10.68
C HIS A 181 1.08 11.23 -11.65
N MET A 182 0.07 10.44 -11.28
CA MET A 182 -1.05 10.11 -12.16
C MET A 182 -2.14 11.18 -12.22
N GLY A 183 -2.28 12.04 -11.20
CA GLY A 183 -3.39 13.00 -11.05
C GLY A 183 -3.57 14.04 -12.17
N GLY A 184 -2.72 14.05 -13.19
CA GLY A 184 -2.83 14.91 -14.38
C GLY A 184 -2.24 14.25 -15.63
N SER A 185 -1.89 12.97 -15.55
CA SER A 185 -1.11 12.25 -16.56
C SER A 185 -1.84 12.03 -17.89
N ILE A 186 -3.17 12.13 -17.90
CA ILE A 186 -3.99 11.95 -19.10
C ILE A 186 -4.26 13.27 -19.85
N TYR A 187 -3.79 14.40 -19.33
CA TYR A 187 -3.96 15.72 -19.92
C TYR A 187 -2.60 16.38 -20.17
N ASN A 188 -2.54 17.23 -21.20
CA ASN A 188 -1.32 17.93 -21.57
C ASN A 188 -1.19 19.26 -20.81
N TYR A 189 -0.76 19.20 -19.54
CA TYR A 189 -0.40 20.40 -18.78
C TYR A 189 0.97 20.92 -19.21
N LYS A 190 1.10 22.23 -19.40
CA LYS A 190 2.40 22.88 -19.71
C LYS A 190 3.32 22.93 -18.49
N ALA A 191 2.74 23.05 -17.30
CA ALA A 191 3.47 22.98 -16.03
C ALA A 191 2.63 22.27 -14.96
N TYR A 192 3.27 21.61 -14.00
CA TYR A 192 2.57 21.09 -12.83
C TYR A 192 3.44 20.99 -11.59
N ARG A 193 2.80 21.10 -10.44
CA ARG A 193 3.31 20.87 -9.09
C ARG A 193 2.37 19.91 -8.35
#